data_AF-A0A095AW02-F1
#
_entry.id   AF-A0A095AW02-F1
#
_cell.length_a   1.000
_cell.length_b   1.000
_cell.length_c   1.000
_cell.angle_alpha   90.00
_cell.angle_beta   90.00
_cell.angle_gamma   90.00
#
_symmetry.space_group_name_H-M   'P 1'
#
loop_
_entity.id
_entity.type
_entity.pdbx_description
1 polymer ?
#
loop_
_entity_poly.entity_id
_entity_poly.type
_entity_poly.pdbx_seq_one_letter_code
_entity_poly.pdbx_strand_id
1 'polypeptide(L)'
;MDIAARTAWGEARGEGAQGMQAVLNVVHNRVAQPGWWGRDVISVCRAPSQFSCWRTQDPNRTKLLTVTAENPQFHEALLLAFQMELGQLPDLTDGADHYFDCRTPPPFWARGRFYRKTIGHHAFYRVGLKGDGS
;
A
#
# COMPACT_ATOMS: atom_id res chain seq x y z
N MET A 1 1.41 -13.99 1.34
CA MET A 1 2.04 -13.23 2.43
C MET A 1 3.27 -12.45 1.96
N ASP A 2 4.33 -13.09 1.45
CA ASP A 2 5.61 -12.44 1.09
C ASP A 2 5.46 -11.23 0.15
N ILE A 3 4.68 -11.34 -0.93
CA ILE A 3 4.46 -10.23 -1.87
C ILE A 3 3.80 -9.02 -1.19
N ALA A 4 2.83 -9.24 -0.29
CA ALA A 4 2.19 -8.14 0.43
C ALA A 4 3.15 -7.47 1.41
N ALA A 5 3.95 -8.26 2.14
CA ALA A 5 4.98 -7.76 3.04
C ALA A 5 6.04 -6.94 2.29
N ARG A 6 6.50 -7.42 1.13
CA ARG A 6 7.42 -6.68 0.26
C ARG A 6 6.79 -5.37 -0.21
N THR A 7 5.55 -5.39 -0.68
CA THR A 7 4.83 -4.16 -1.08
C THR A 7 4.79 -3.16 0.07
N ALA A 8 4.38 -3.57 1.27
CA ALA A 8 4.32 -2.70 2.44
C ALA A 8 5.70 -2.12 2.82
N TRP A 9 6.73 -2.96 2.88
CA TRP A 9 8.11 -2.55 3.18
C TRP A 9 8.71 -1.65 2.09
N GLY A 10 8.44 -1.94 0.83
CA GLY A 10 8.89 -1.17 -0.32
C GLY A 10 8.35 0.25 -0.30
N GLU A 11 7.06 0.38 -0.01
CA GLU A 11 6.32 1.63 -0.06
C GLU A 11 6.41 2.45 1.23
N ALA A 12 6.52 1.80 2.40
CA ALA A 12 6.30 2.48 3.68
C ALA A 12 7.26 2.08 4.81
N ARG A 13 8.39 1.39 4.56
CA ARG A 13 9.38 1.12 5.63
C ARG A 13 9.90 2.39 6.35
N GLY A 14 9.92 3.54 5.66
CA GLY A 14 10.31 4.82 6.25
C GLY A 14 9.26 5.42 7.19
N GLU A 15 8.02 4.91 7.13
CA GLU A 15 6.86 5.37 7.91
C GLU A 15 6.55 4.42 9.09
N GLY A 16 7.36 3.37 9.28
CA GLY A 16 7.22 2.38 10.36
C GLY A 16 6.00 1.47 10.22
N ALA A 17 5.68 0.77 11.31
CA ALA A 17 4.61 -0.22 11.37
C ALA A 17 3.25 0.30 10.86
N GLN A 18 2.86 1.50 11.32
CA GLN A 18 1.58 2.11 10.95
C GLN A 18 1.49 2.44 9.46
N GLY A 19 2.57 2.95 8.86
CA GLY A 19 2.60 3.20 7.42
C GLY A 19 2.55 1.92 6.60
N MET A 20 3.28 0.88 7.01
CA MET A 20 3.22 -0.44 6.37
C MET A 20 1.83 -1.07 6.47
N GLN A 21 1.19 -0.99 7.63
CA GLN A 21 -0.19 -1.43 7.84
C GLN A 21 -1.16 -0.65 6.95
N ALA A 22 -1.03 0.67 6.86
CA ALA A 22 -1.89 1.49 6.02
C ALA A 22 -1.81 1.11 4.53
N VAL A 23 -0.61 0.78 4.03
CA VAL A 23 -0.44 0.25 2.66
C VAL A 23 -1.15 -1.11 2.50
N LEU A 24 -1.04 -2.00 3.49
CA LEU A 24 -1.76 -3.28 3.49
C LEU A 24 -3.28 -3.09 3.55
N ASN A 25 -3.77 -2.10 4.29
CA ASN A 25 -5.20 -1.77 4.31
C ASN A 25 -5.68 -1.33 2.92
N VAL A 26 -4.90 -0.52 2.18
CA VAL A 26 -5.21 -0.17 0.79
C VAL A 26 -5.25 -1.41 -0.11
N VAL A 27 -4.31 -2.34 0.05
CA VAL A 27 -4.33 -3.63 -0.67
C VAL A 27 -5.62 -4.39 -0.36
N HIS A 28 -5.98 -4.52 0.92
CA HIS A 28 -7.20 -5.22 1.35
C HIS A 28 -8.47 -4.56 0.78
N ASN A 29 -8.57 -3.22 0.85
CA ASN A 29 -9.70 -2.45 0.33
C ASN A 29 -9.86 -2.61 -1.19
N ARG A 30 -8.76 -2.69 -1.93
CA ARG A 30 -8.76 -2.98 -3.37
C ARG A 30 -9.18 -4.41 -3.69
N VAL A 31 -8.76 -5.39 -2.88
CA VAL A 31 -9.20 -6.79 -3.03
C VAL A 31 -10.69 -6.93 -2.75
N ALA A 32 -11.22 -6.23 -1.74
CA ALA A 32 -12.64 -6.19 -1.42
C ALA A 32 -13.49 -5.56 -2.54
N GLN A 33 -12.89 -4.73 -3.39
CA GLN A 33 -13.54 -4.08 -4.52
C GLN A 33 -12.73 -4.34 -5.81
N PRO A 34 -12.77 -5.57 -6.33
CA PRO A 34 -11.92 -5.99 -7.44
C PRO A 34 -12.19 -5.16 -8.70
N GLY A 35 -11.14 -4.88 -9.48
CA GLY A 35 -11.27 -4.11 -10.72
C GLY A 35 -9.96 -3.99 -11.47
N TRP A 36 -9.70 -2.82 -12.05
CA TRP A 36 -8.51 -2.60 -12.89
C TRP A 36 -7.19 -2.71 -12.11
N TRP A 37 -7.23 -2.55 -10.77
CA TRP A 37 -6.07 -2.77 -9.90
C TRP A 37 -5.81 -4.25 -9.57
N GLY A 38 -6.74 -5.17 -9.83
CA GLY A 38 -6.59 -6.58 -9.47
C GLY A 38 -7.81 -7.16 -8.75
N ARG A 39 -7.73 -8.44 -8.42
CA ARG A 39 -8.83 -9.22 -7.80
C ARG A 39 -8.42 -10.00 -6.55
N ASP A 40 -7.12 -10.10 -6.30
CA ASP A 40 -6.51 -10.78 -5.17
C ASP A 40 -5.25 -10.02 -4.75
N VAL A 41 -4.68 -10.38 -3.60
CA VAL A 41 -3.52 -9.69 -3.02
C VAL A 41 -2.33 -9.63 -3.99
N ILE A 42 -2.07 -10.71 -4.74
CA ILE A 42 -0.90 -10.79 -5.63
C ILE A 42 -1.11 -9.90 -6.84
N SER A 43 -2.27 -9.99 -7.50
CA SER A 43 -2.62 -9.17 -8.65
C SER A 43 -2.69 -7.69 -8.28
N VAL A 44 -3.20 -7.33 -7.10
CA VAL A 44 -3.18 -5.95 -6.60
C VAL A 44 -1.77 -5.43 -6.38
N CYS A 45 -0.92 -6.20 -5.69
CA CYS A 45 0.46 -5.79 -5.41
C CYS A 45 1.31 -5.68 -6.68
N ARG A 46 1.16 -6.59 -7.63
CA ARG A 46 2.02 -6.67 -8.82
C ARG A 46 1.43 -6.00 -10.07
N ALA A 47 0.21 -5.46 -9.98
CA ALA A 47 -0.40 -4.76 -11.09
C ALA A 47 0.48 -3.57 -11.52
N PRO A 48 0.62 -3.31 -12.83
CA PRO A 48 1.46 -2.25 -13.34
C PRO A 48 1.16 -0.90 -12.69
N SER A 49 2.22 -0.23 -12.26
CA SER A 49 2.16 1.12 -11.67
C SER A 49 1.34 1.27 -10.39
N GLN A 50 0.83 0.19 -9.77
CA GLN A 50 0.07 0.27 -8.52
C GLN A 50 0.94 0.59 -7.32
N PHE A 51 2.13 0.00 -7.26
CA PHE A 51 3.12 0.22 -6.21
C PHE A 51 4.47 0.46 -6.86
N SER A 52 5.09 1.57 -6.50
CA SER A 52 6.31 2.07 -7.12
C SER A 52 7.49 1.12 -6.92
N CYS A 53 7.53 0.43 -5.77
CA CYS A 53 8.62 -0.47 -5.39
C CYS A 53 8.84 -1.64 -6.37
N TRP A 54 7.83 -2.03 -7.16
CA TRP A 54 7.94 -3.10 -8.15
C TRP A 54 8.49 -2.66 -9.50
N ARG A 55 8.59 -1.34 -9.77
CA ARG A 55 9.08 -0.80 -11.05
C ARG A 55 10.52 -1.21 -11.27
N THR A 56 10.85 -1.66 -12.48
CA THR A 56 12.21 -2.12 -12.84
C THR A 56 13.28 -1.04 -12.67
N GLN A 57 12.90 0.23 -12.82
CA GLN A 57 13.77 1.40 -12.66
C GLN A 57 13.85 1.91 -11.21
N ASP A 58 13.11 1.31 -10.27
CA ASP A 58 13.19 1.73 -8.87
C ASP A 58 14.56 1.35 -8.29
N PRO A 59 15.36 2.33 -7.79
CA PRO A 59 16.71 2.06 -7.28
C PRO A 59 16.71 1.15 -6.04
N ASN A 60 15.57 1.02 -5.34
CA ASN A 60 15.40 0.15 -4.20
C ASN A 60 14.82 -1.22 -4.56
N ARG A 61 14.52 -1.51 -5.83
CA ARG A 61 13.97 -2.82 -6.25
C ARG A 61 14.89 -3.98 -5.87
N THR A 62 16.21 -3.82 -6.01
CA THR A 62 17.14 -4.88 -5.58
C THR A 62 16.99 -5.16 -4.09
N LYS A 63 16.93 -4.12 -3.24
CA LYS A 63 16.71 -4.28 -1.79
C LYS A 63 15.38 -4.96 -1.49
N LEU A 64 14.33 -4.58 -2.22
CA LEU A 64 13.01 -5.20 -2.12
C LEU A 64 13.06 -6.69 -2.44
N LEU A 65 13.83 -7.12 -3.43
CA LEU A 65 13.91 -8.52 -3.86
C LEU A 65 14.82 -9.36 -2.95
N THR A 66 15.83 -8.75 -2.31
CA THR A 66 16.80 -9.46 -1.48
C THR A 66 16.53 -9.37 0.02
N VAL A 67 15.57 -8.54 0.47
CA VAL A 67 15.24 -8.45 1.90
C VAL A 67 14.66 -9.76 2.41
N THR A 68 15.05 -10.10 3.64
CA THR A 68 14.73 -11.33 4.36
C THR A 68 14.27 -11.01 5.78
N ALA A 69 13.76 -12.01 6.52
CA ALA A 69 13.17 -11.83 7.85
C ALA A 69 14.19 -11.41 8.93
N GLU A 70 15.50 -11.47 8.64
CA GLU A 70 16.56 -10.93 9.49
C GLU A 70 16.51 -9.38 9.55
N ASN A 71 15.87 -8.72 8.59
CA ASN A 71 15.57 -7.29 8.67
C ASN A 71 14.35 -7.05 9.58
N PRO A 72 14.48 -6.32 10.71
CA PRO A 72 13.38 -6.15 11.66
C PRO A 72 12.13 -5.49 11.06
N GLN A 73 12.30 -4.51 10.17
CA GLN A 73 11.16 -3.85 9.51
C GLN A 73 10.45 -4.78 8.52
N PHE A 74 11.20 -5.66 7.84
CA PHE A 74 10.59 -6.64 6.95
C PHE A 74 9.92 -7.77 7.73
N HIS A 75 10.49 -8.19 8.86
CA HIS A 75 9.84 -9.11 9.79
C HIS A 75 8.50 -8.54 10.26
N GLU A 76 8.47 -7.28 10.66
CA GLU A 76 7.24 -6.58 11.02
C GLU A 76 6.23 -6.54 9.85
N ALA A 77 6.69 -6.25 8.62
CA ALA A 77 5.84 -6.31 7.43
C ALA A 77 5.24 -7.71 7.19
N LEU A 78 5.99 -8.78 7.46
CA LEU A 78 5.50 -10.16 7.38
C LEU A 78 4.40 -10.43 8.41
N LEU A 79 4.56 -9.98 9.65
CA LEU A 79 3.55 -10.13 10.70
C LEU A 79 2.25 -9.38 10.33
N LEU A 80 2.37 -8.14 9.85
CA LEU A 80 1.21 -7.35 9.41
C LEU A 80 0.53 -8.01 8.20
N ALA A 81 1.29 -8.50 7.22
CA ALA A 81 0.73 -9.19 6.06
C ALA A 81 0.02 -10.49 6.46
N PHE A 82 0.54 -11.22 7.45
CA PHE A 82 -0.11 -12.40 8.01
C PHE A 82 -1.44 -12.05 8.70
N GLN A 83 -1.47 -10.98 9.51
CA GLN A 83 -2.70 -10.49 10.13
C GLN A 83 -3.74 -10.06 9.07
N MET A 84 -3.31 -9.44 7.97
CA MET A 84 -4.20 -9.09 6.85
C MET A 84 -4.83 -10.33 6.22
N GLU A 85 -4.06 -11.40 6.00
CA GLU A 85 -4.56 -12.67 5.45
C GLU A 85 -5.56 -13.36 6.38
N LEU A 86 -5.38 -13.22 7.69
CA LEU A 86 -6.33 -13.72 8.69
C LEU A 86 -7.58 -12.82 8.85
N GLY A 87 -7.65 -11.66 8.17
CA GLY A 87 -8.72 -10.69 8.35
C GLY A 87 -8.69 -9.98 9.71
N GLN A 88 -7.53 -9.97 10.36
CA GLN A 88 -7.33 -9.41 11.71
C GLN A 88 -6.60 -8.07 11.72
N LEU A 89 -6.19 -7.56 10.55
CA LEU A 89 -5.51 -6.27 10.44
C LEU A 89 -6.55 -5.14 10.35
N PRO A 90 -6.70 -4.29 11.38
CA PRO A 90 -7.70 -3.21 11.36
C PRO A 90 -7.33 -2.16 10.30
N ASP A 91 -8.35 -1.52 9.72
CA ASP A 91 -8.15 -0.44 8.74
C ASP A 91 -7.85 0.90 9.42
N LEU A 92 -6.63 1.40 9.23
CA LEU A 92 -6.19 2.71 9.74
C LEU A 92 -6.55 3.87 8.79
N THR A 93 -6.97 3.55 7.57
CA THR A 93 -7.04 4.50 6.44
C THR A 93 -8.45 5.01 6.15
N ASP A 94 -9.45 4.52 6.88
CA ASP A 94 -10.86 4.85 6.68
C ASP A 94 -11.34 4.49 5.25
N GLY A 95 -11.08 3.24 4.84
CA GLY A 95 -11.53 2.67 3.57
C GLY A 95 -10.72 3.11 2.34
N ALA A 96 -9.54 3.69 2.53
CA ALA A 96 -8.77 4.25 1.42
C ALA A 96 -8.38 3.20 0.37
N ASP A 97 -8.38 3.63 -0.88
CA ASP A 97 -7.97 2.85 -2.05
C ASP A 97 -6.83 3.51 -2.85
N HIS A 98 -6.48 4.75 -2.50
CA HIS A 98 -5.36 5.50 -3.07
C HIS A 98 -4.59 6.20 -1.97
N TYR A 99 -3.29 6.40 -2.20
CA TYR A 99 -2.47 7.28 -1.39
C TYR A 99 -1.34 7.86 -2.23
N PHE A 100 -0.74 8.94 -1.75
CA PHE A 100 0.51 9.46 -2.27
C PHE A 100 1.33 10.10 -1.14
N ASP A 101 2.63 10.21 -1.36
CA ASP A 101 3.54 10.94 -0.48
C ASP A 101 3.31 12.45 -0.61
N CYS A 102 2.85 13.08 0.48
CA CYS A 102 2.52 14.51 0.52
C CYS A 102 3.73 15.43 0.34
N ARG A 103 4.96 14.89 0.34
CA ARG A 103 6.19 15.62 -0.02
C ARG A 103 6.36 15.77 -1.53
N THR A 104 5.53 15.10 -2.33
CA THR A 104 5.53 15.17 -3.79
C THR A 104 4.31 15.95 -4.31
N PRO A 105 4.38 16.52 -5.53
CA PRO A 105 3.22 17.20 -6.11
C PRO A 105 1.99 16.30 -6.21
N PRO A 106 0.78 16.79 -5.88
CA PRO A 106 -0.41 15.97 -5.90
C PRO A 106 -0.70 15.37 -7.28
N PRO A 107 -0.96 14.05 -7.36
CA PRO A 107 -1.34 13.41 -8.61
C PRO A 107 -2.72 13.92 -9.07
N PHE A 108 -2.99 13.78 -10.36
CA PHE A 108 -4.24 14.26 -10.98
C PHE A 108 -5.49 13.78 -10.20
N TRP A 109 -5.53 12.52 -9.78
CA TRP A 109 -6.68 11.94 -9.10
C TRP A 109 -6.94 12.54 -7.72
N ALA A 110 -5.94 13.16 -7.08
CA ALA A 110 -6.06 13.79 -5.76
C ALA A 110 -6.52 15.25 -5.83
N ARG A 111 -6.43 15.90 -7.00
CA ARG A 111 -6.73 17.32 -7.14
C ARG A 111 -8.21 17.59 -6.89
N GLY A 112 -8.50 18.54 -6.01
CA GLY A 112 -9.87 18.90 -5.63
C GLY A 112 -10.58 17.86 -4.75
N ARG A 113 -9.88 16.82 -4.29
CA ARG A 113 -10.40 15.84 -3.33
C ARG A 113 -9.79 16.06 -1.95
N PHE A 114 -10.54 15.69 -0.91
CA PHE A 114 -10.04 15.66 0.46
C PHE A 114 -9.53 14.26 0.80
N TYR A 115 -8.38 14.19 1.48
CA TYR A 115 -7.90 12.94 2.04
C TYR A 115 -8.76 12.54 3.24
N ARG A 116 -8.87 11.24 3.48
CA ARG A 116 -9.54 10.65 4.65
C ARG A 116 -8.65 10.69 5.89
N LYS A 117 -7.38 10.32 5.70
CA LYS A 117 -6.38 10.21 6.76
C LYS A 117 -5.00 10.62 6.23
N THR A 118 -4.15 11.04 7.15
CA THR A 118 -2.71 11.17 6.91
C THR A 118 -2.01 10.27 7.92
N ILE A 119 -1.14 9.38 7.44
CA ILE A 119 -0.32 8.51 8.29
C ILE A 119 1.12 8.67 7.82
N GLY A 120 1.96 9.24 8.70
CA GLY A 120 3.28 9.68 8.31
C GLY A 120 3.22 10.70 7.17
N HIS A 121 3.98 10.49 6.11
CA HIS A 121 3.97 11.34 4.91
C HIS A 121 2.96 10.90 3.85
N HIS A 122 2.12 9.89 4.10
CA HIS A 122 1.12 9.45 3.13
C HIS A 122 -0.25 10.07 3.41
N ALA A 123 -0.83 10.71 2.39
CA ALA A 123 -2.23 11.15 2.40
C ALA A 123 -3.09 10.07 1.71
N PHE A 124 -4.07 9.54 2.44
CA PHE A 124 -4.93 8.42 2.03
C PHE A 124 -6.29 8.93 1.56
N TYR A 125 -6.76 8.41 0.42
CA TYR A 125 -7.98 8.85 -0.24
C TYR A 125 -8.89 7.66 -0.57
N ARG A 126 -10.18 7.97 -0.60
CA ARG A 126 -11.20 7.12 -1.22
C ARG A 126 -11.57 7.73 -2.58
N VAL A 127 -11.19 7.06 -3.66
CA VAL A 127 -11.41 7.55 -5.04
C VAL A 127 -12.35 6.62 -5.81
N GLY A 128 -12.34 5.32 -5.53
CA GLY A 128 -13.15 4.34 -6.25
C GLY A 128 -12.61 3.98 -7.64
N LEU A 129 -13.16 2.91 -8.24
CA LEU A 129 -12.73 2.40 -9.54
C LEU A 129 -12.97 3.39 -10.68
N LYS A 130 -13.99 4.26 -10.54
CA LYS A 130 -14.43 5.21 -11.56
C LYS A 130 -14.26 6.68 -11.12
N GLY A 131 -13.61 6.92 -9.98
CA GLY A 131 -13.57 8.27 -9.39
C GLY A 131 -14.84 8.63 -8.60
N ASP A 132 -15.73 7.66 -8.36
CA ASP A 132 -17.01 7.76 -7.65
C ASP A 132 -16.91 7.52 -6.13
N GLY A 133 -15.71 7.20 -5.64
CA GLY A 133 -15.42 7.14 -4.21
C GLY A 133 -15.72 8.49 -3.55
N SER A 134 -16.61 8.45 -2.57
CA SER A 134 -16.92 9.57 -1.68
C SER A 134 -15.93 9.63 -0.54
#